data_AF-A0A4Y2QJN5-F1
#
_entry.id   AF-A0A4Y2QJN5-F1
#
_cell.length_a   1.000
_cell.length_b   1.000
_cell.length_c   1.000
_cell.angle_alpha   90.00
_cell.angle_beta   90.00
_cell.angle_gamma   90.00
#
_symmetry.space_group_name_H-M   'P 1'
#
loop_
_entity.id
_entity.type
_entity.pdbx_description
1 polymer ?
#
loop_
_entity_poly.entity_id
_entity_poly.type
_entity_poly.pdbx_seq_one_letter_code
_entity_poly.pdbx_strand_id
1 'polypeptide(L)'
;VNISELNVLKVKIDRLEITHASILELFPEKDFEAEFEVVEDFRDKAIRIETKARRIITCQDNVSTILNSTHSHSAIINSTENVVIEKRRFKLPKLELRKFDGDVKEWLYFWSQFEKIHDDSSIEDSDKFQYLLQSTVEGSRAREVIESFPPTGDNYPKAIDYLKTRFGCNDLQVEVYVRELLKLVLKNANSNFCTNNLCALYDNLEQQIRALETLGVTTDKSAALLYPLVESCMPEDFLRARQRSSNFDLGSDSKKRLDSLLKF
;
A
#
# COMPACT_ATOMS: atom_id res chain seq x y z
N VAL A 1 80.16 -11.99 -0.49
CA VAL A 1 78.91 -11.34 -0.95
C VAL A 1 79.31 -10.09 -1.70
N ASN A 2 78.90 -9.98 -2.97
CA ASN A 2 79.37 -8.95 -3.90
C ASN A 2 78.71 -7.60 -3.52
N ILE A 3 79.50 -6.57 -3.22
CA ILE A 3 79.00 -5.26 -2.76
C ILE A 3 78.05 -4.62 -3.79
N SER A 4 78.28 -4.89 -5.07
CA SER A 4 77.40 -4.46 -6.17
C SER A 4 76.02 -5.10 -6.11
N GLU A 5 75.91 -6.39 -5.79
CA GLU A 5 74.63 -7.10 -5.64
C GLU A 5 73.84 -6.56 -4.44
N LEU A 6 74.54 -6.23 -3.34
CA LEU A 6 73.93 -5.65 -2.15
C LEU A 6 73.31 -4.26 -2.44
N ASN A 7 74.01 -3.44 -3.23
CA ASN A 7 73.50 -2.13 -3.64
C ASN A 7 72.29 -2.26 -4.57
N VAL A 8 72.28 -3.25 -5.48
CA VAL A 8 71.13 -3.54 -6.34
C VAL A 8 69.93 -4.00 -5.52
N LEU A 9 70.13 -4.84 -4.50
CA LEU A 9 69.06 -5.26 -3.61
C LEU A 9 68.46 -4.07 -2.84
N LYS A 10 69.31 -3.17 -2.35
CA LYS A 10 68.87 -1.99 -1.58
C LYS A 10 67.97 -1.09 -2.41
N VAL A 11 68.37 -0.80 -3.65
CA VAL A 11 67.55 -0.02 -4.60
C VAL A 11 66.23 -0.72 -4.91
N LYS A 12 66.20 -2.05 -5.00
CA LYS A 12 64.97 -2.81 -5.22
C LYS A 12 64.04 -2.75 -4.00
N ILE A 13 64.57 -2.79 -2.78
CA ILE A 13 63.81 -2.64 -1.54
C ILE A 13 63.19 -1.25 -1.47
N ASP A 14 63.97 -0.19 -1.72
CA ASP A 14 63.47 1.19 -1.70
C ASP A 14 62.34 1.38 -2.73
N ARG A 15 62.50 0.82 -3.93
CA ARG A 15 61.44 0.83 -4.95
C ARG A 15 60.21 0.04 -4.52
N LEU A 16 60.39 -1.10 -3.86
CA LEU A 16 59.31 -1.93 -3.37
C LEU A 16 58.51 -1.20 -2.28
N GLU A 17 59.18 -0.54 -1.34
CA GLU A 17 58.56 0.27 -0.29
C GLU A 17 57.74 1.42 -0.89
N ILE A 18 58.29 2.14 -1.87
CA ILE A 18 57.58 3.23 -2.56
C ILE A 18 56.33 2.69 -3.29
N THR A 19 56.46 1.56 -4.00
CA THR A 19 55.31 0.96 -4.67
C THR A 19 54.26 0.46 -3.69
N HIS A 20 54.66 -0.12 -2.56
CA HIS A 20 53.75 -0.58 -1.52
C HIS A 20 52.99 0.59 -0.89
N ALA A 21 53.67 1.70 -0.59
CA ALA A 21 53.04 2.92 -0.10
C ALA A 21 52.05 3.50 -1.13
N SER A 22 52.41 3.51 -2.41
CA SER A 22 51.52 3.98 -3.48
C SER A 22 50.28 3.09 -3.65
N ILE A 23 50.42 1.77 -3.46
CA ILE A 23 49.30 0.82 -3.49
C ILE A 23 48.35 1.08 -2.33
N LEU A 24 48.87 1.27 -1.10
CA LEU A 24 48.04 1.56 0.08
C LEU A 24 47.32 2.92 -0.02
N GLU A 25 47.90 3.90 -0.72
CA GLU A 25 47.27 5.21 -0.94
C GLU A 25 46.15 5.14 -1.99
N LEU A 26 46.31 4.32 -3.03
CA LEU A 26 45.27 4.08 -4.04
C LEU A 26 44.15 3.16 -3.55
N PHE A 27 44.43 2.37 -2.52
CA PHE A 27 43.53 1.37 -1.97
C PHE A 27 43.59 1.36 -0.44
N PRO A 28 42.90 2.30 0.24
CA PRO A 28 42.82 2.30 1.70
C PRO A 28 42.19 0.99 2.18
N GLU A 29 42.85 0.26 3.07
CA GLU A 29 42.33 -1.01 3.63
C GLU A 29 40.92 -0.83 4.24
N LYS A 30 40.60 0.37 4.73
CA LYS A 30 39.28 0.72 5.27
C LYS A 30 38.16 0.66 4.24
N ASP A 31 38.45 0.97 2.97
CA ASP A 31 37.46 0.95 1.91
C ASP A 31 37.16 -0.51 1.51
N PHE A 32 38.18 -1.38 1.51
CA PHE A 32 38.02 -2.82 1.35
C PHE A 32 37.23 -3.47 2.48
N GLU A 33 37.49 -3.09 3.74
CA GLU A 33 36.77 -3.63 4.89
C GLU A 33 35.29 -3.24 4.86
N ALA A 34 34.98 -1.99 4.49
CA ALA A 34 33.61 -1.52 4.35
C ALA A 34 32.87 -2.24 3.20
N GLU A 35 33.52 -2.45 2.05
CA GLU A 35 32.95 -3.23 0.95
C GLU A 35 32.75 -4.70 1.34
N PHE A 36 33.68 -5.28 2.09
CA PHE A 36 33.58 -6.65 2.59
C PHE A 36 32.40 -6.83 3.55
N GLU A 37 32.20 -5.89 4.48
CA GLU A 37 31.08 -5.90 5.41
C GLU A 37 29.72 -5.81 4.69
N VAL A 38 29.63 -4.95 3.66
CA VAL A 38 28.44 -4.83 2.82
C VAL A 38 28.17 -6.13 2.05
N VAL A 39 29.21 -6.74 1.46
CA VAL A 39 29.08 -7.99 0.70
C VAL A 39 28.65 -9.16 1.61
N GLU A 40 29.17 -9.24 2.83
CA GLU A 40 28.76 -10.23 3.80
C GLU A 40 27.29 -10.05 4.22
N ASP A 41 26.81 -8.81 4.47
CA ASP A 41 25.37 -8.59 4.76
C ASP A 41 24.46 -9.02 3.59
N PHE A 42 24.86 -8.72 2.35
CA PHE A 42 24.13 -9.19 1.17
C PHE A 42 24.10 -10.71 1.06
N ARG A 43 25.23 -11.38 1.33
CA ARG A 43 25.35 -12.85 1.35
C ARG A 43 24.42 -13.45 2.39
N ASP A 44 24.44 -12.89 3.59
CA ASP A 44 23.59 -13.27 4.71
C ASP A 44 22.10 -13.11 4.39
N LYS A 45 21.73 -12.00 3.76
CA LYS A 45 20.36 -11.73 3.32
C LYS A 45 19.91 -12.72 2.23
N ALA A 46 20.78 -13.06 1.28
CA ALA A 46 20.51 -14.07 0.26
C ALA A 46 20.28 -15.46 0.88
N ILE A 47 21.13 -15.89 1.81
CA ILE A 47 20.99 -17.16 2.55
C ILE A 47 19.66 -17.17 3.34
N ARG A 48 19.30 -16.06 3.99
CA ARG A 48 18.03 -15.93 4.73
C ARG A 48 16.82 -16.08 3.80
N ILE A 49 16.86 -15.49 2.61
CA ILE A 49 15.79 -15.61 1.61
C ILE A 49 15.72 -17.04 1.07
N GLU A 50 16.86 -17.64 0.71
CA GLU A 50 16.92 -19.01 0.20
C GLU A 50 16.40 -20.01 1.24
N THR A 51 16.82 -19.87 2.49
CA THR A 51 16.38 -20.75 3.59
C THR A 51 14.87 -20.63 3.81
N LYS A 52 14.31 -19.42 3.76
CA LYS A 52 12.85 -19.20 3.85
C LYS A 52 12.12 -19.83 2.67
N ALA A 53 12.60 -19.65 1.45
CA ALA A 53 12.00 -20.24 0.25
C ALA A 53 12.04 -21.78 0.31
N ARG A 54 13.19 -22.36 0.68
CA ARG A 54 13.35 -23.81 0.86
C ARG A 54 12.40 -24.37 1.92
N ARG A 55 12.22 -23.67 3.05
CA ARG A 55 11.25 -24.05 4.09
C ARG A 55 9.82 -24.06 3.55
N ILE A 56 9.44 -23.05 2.77
CA ILE A 56 8.09 -22.98 2.17
C ILE A 56 7.88 -24.15 1.19
N ILE A 57 8.87 -24.44 0.36
CA ILE A 57 8.83 -25.56 -0.61
C ILE A 57 8.75 -26.91 0.13
N THR A 58 9.63 -27.17 1.09
CA THR A 58 9.63 -28.43 1.85
C THR A 58 8.36 -28.60 2.69
N CYS A 59 7.80 -27.53 3.26
CA CYS A 59 6.49 -27.61 3.93
C CYS A 59 5.36 -27.95 2.95
N GLN A 60 5.44 -27.52 1.69
CA GLN A 60 4.48 -27.91 0.65
C GLN A 60 4.64 -29.39 0.26
N ASP A 61 5.87 -29.88 0.14
CA ASP A 61 6.16 -31.28 -0.24
C ASP A 61 5.82 -32.30 0.86
N ASN A 62 5.99 -31.93 2.13
CA ASN A 62 5.59 -32.78 3.26
C ASN A 62 4.07 -32.87 3.39
N VAL A 63 3.33 -31.80 3.05
CA VAL A 63 1.87 -31.79 3.06
C VAL A 63 1.30 -32.63 1.91
N SER A 64 1.89 -32.58 0.72
CA SER A 64 1.49 -33.42 -0.42
C SER A 64 1.76 -34.90 -0.19
N THR A 65 2.85 -35.27 0.49
CA THR A 65 3.16 -36.66 0.83
C THR A 65 2.17 -37.25 1.85
N ILE A 66 1.73 -36.47 2.84
CA ILE A 66 0.72 -36.92 3.83
C ILE A 66 -0.66 -37.11 3.16
N LEU A 67 -1.02 -36.25 2.20
CA LEU A 67 -2.29 -36.35 1.47
C LEU A 67 -2.34 -37.58 0.54
N ASN A 68 -1.25 -37.88 -0.16
CA ASN A 68 -1.19 -39.00 -1.11
C ASN A 68 -1.21 -40.39 -0.44
N SER A 69 -0.85 -40.49 0.86
CA SER A 69 -0.93 -41.76 1.59
C SER A 69 -2.35 -42.16 2.01
N THR A 70 -3.37 -41.33 1.75
CA THR A 70 -4.77 -41.60 2.16
C THR A 70 -5.74 -41.88 1.01
N HIS A 71 -5.28 -41.97 -0.23
CA HIS A 71 -6.16 -42.27 -1.37
C HIS A 71 -5.55 -43.26 -2.37
N SER A 72 -5.31 -44.48 -1.91
CA SER A 72 -5.17 -45.64 -2.80
C SER A 72 -6.53 -46.28 -2.98
N HIS A 73 -7.31 -45.88 -3.98
CA HIS A 73 -8.20 -46.79 -4.72
C HIS A 73 -8.65 -46.21 -6.07
N SER A 74 -8.50 -47.04 -7.09
CA SER A 74 -9.10 -47.04 -8.44
C SER A 74 -8.49 -46.15 -9.53
N ALA A 75 -8.32 -46.80 -10.70
CA ALA A 75 -7.61 -46.38 -11.88
C ALA A 75 -8.53 -45.73 -12.94
N ILE A 76 -7.97 -44.93 -13.85
CA ILE A 76 -7.73 -45.22 -15.29
C ILE A 76 -7.48 -43.90 -16.05
N ILE A 77 -6.33 -43.90 -16.69
CA ILE A 77 -5.71 -43.13 -17.79
C ILE A 77 -6.66 -42.38 -18.75
N ASN A 78 -6.42 -41.08 -18.97
CA ASN A 78 -6.08 -40.55 -20.30
C ASN A 78 -5.49 -39.13 -20.25
N SER A 79 -4.30 -39.02 -20.82
CA SER A 79 -3.44 -37.86 -20.95
C SER A 79 -3.89 -36.98 -22.12
N THR A 80 -4.17 -35.70 -21.85
CA THR A 80 -3.92 -34.60 -22.78
C THR A 80 -3.50 -33.39 -21.97
N GLU A 81 -2.33 -32.85 -22.32
CA GLU A 81 -1.70 -31.71 -21.68
C GLU A 81 -2.59 -30.47 -21.81
N ASN A 82 -3.14 -30.02 -20.70
CA ASN A 82 -3.48 -28.63 -20.48
C ASN A 82 -2.89 -28.26 -19.13
N VAL A 83 -2.01 -27.26 -19.10
CA VAL A 83 -1.50 -26.68 -17.86
C VAL A 83 -2.69 -26.02 -17.17
N VAL A 84 -3.41 -26.81 -16.37
CA VAL A 84 -4.42 -26.32 -15.46
C VAL A 84 -3.67 -25.60 -14.35
N ILE A 85 -3.68 -24.27 -14.40
CA ILE A 85 -3.42 -23.46 -13.22
C ILE A 85 -4.54 -23.84 -12.24
N GLU A 86 -4.29 -24.81 -11.37
CA GLU A 86 -5.20 -25.18 -10.30
C GLU A 86 -5.24 -24.00 -9.31
N LYS A 87 -6.13 -23.04 -9.61
CA LYS A 87 -6.62 -22.06 -8.63
C LYS A 87 -7.09 -22.88 -7.44
N ARG A 88 -6.31 -22.85 -6.35
CA ARG A 88 -6.65 -23.48 -5.07
C ARG A 88 -8.11 -23.15 -4.75
N ARG A 89 -8.99 -24.14 -4.86
CA ARG A 89 -10.42 -24.00 -4.59
C ARG A 89 -10.64 -24.07 -3.09
N PHE A 90 -10.18 -23.06 -2.36
CA PHE A 90 -10.80 -22.74 -1.08
C PHE A 90 -12.24 -22.34 -1.41
N LYS A 91 -13.23 -23.08 -0.90
CA LYS A 91 -14.61 -22.58 -0.87
C LYS A 91 -14.68 -21.48 0.18
N LEU A 92 -14.17 -20.31 -0.20
CA LEU A 92 -14.46 -19.07 0.49
C LEU A 92 -15.97 -18.85 0.46
N PRO A 93 -16.56 -18.21 1.48
CA PRO A 93 -17.92 -17.69 1.37
C PRO A 93 -18.05 -16.97 0.04
N LYS A 94 -19.14 -17.22 -0.70
CA LYS A 94 -19.38 -16.52 -1.95
C LYS A 94 -19.40 -15.03 -1.62
N LEU A 95 -18.45 -14.28 -2.17
CA LEU A 95 -18.41 -12.84 -2.01
C LEU A 95 -19.60 -12.29 -2.80
N GLU A 96 -20.64 -11.88 -2.09
CA GLU A 96 -21.76 -11.18 -2.72
C GLU A 96 -21.29 -9.77 -3.07
N LEU A 97 -21.32 -9.43 -4.36
CA LEU A 97 -21.12 -8.06 -4.80
C LEU A 97 -22.20 -7.22 -4.13
N ARG A 98 -21.81 -6.34 -3.20
CA ARG A 98 -22.75 -5.35 -2.68
C ARG A 98 -23.21 -4.48 -3.83
N LYS A 99 -24.51 -4.24 -3.88
CA LYS A 99 -25.11 -3.38 -4.90
C LYS A 99 -24.76 -1.93 -4.61
N PHE A 100 -24.38 -1.21 -5.65
CA PHE A 100 -24.08 0.21 -5.61
C PHE A 100 -25.33 1.04 -5.89
N ASP A 101 -25.61 2.02 -5.04
CA ASP A 101 -26.78 2.90 -5.11
C ASP A 101 -26.44 4.31 -5.66
N GLY A 102 -25.15 4.62 -5.79
CA GLY A 102 -24.69 5.95 -6.20
C GLY A 102 -24.22 6.83 -5.04
N ASP A 103 -24.04 6.30 -3.82
CA ASP A 103 -23.30 7.01 -2.79
C ASP A 103 -21.81 7.07 -3.14
N VAL A 104 -21.28 8.28 -3.34
CA VAL A 104 -19.87 8.52 -3.65
C VAL A 104 -18.93 7.92 -2.59
N LYS A 105 -19.36 7.84 -1.32
CA LYS A 105 -18.54 7.23 -0.26
C LYS A 105 -18.26 5.75 -0.49
N GLU A 106 -19.22 5.05 -1.08
CA GLU A 106 -19.15 3.62 -1.36
C GLU A 106 -18.49 3.32 -2.72
N TRP A 107 -18.15 4.36 -3.49
CA TRP A 107 -17.57 4.21 -4.83
C TRP A 107 -16.28 3.39 -4.82
N LEU A 108 -15.32 3.71 -3.93
CA LEU A 108 -14.05 2.99 -3.86
C LEU A 108 -14.25 1.52 -3.57
N TYR A 109 -15.15 1.22 -2.64
CA TYR A 109 -15.49 -0.15 -2.26
C TYR A 109 -16.16 -0.91 -3.41
N PHE A 110 -17.13 -0.28 -4.09
CA PHE A 110 -17.77 -0.83 -5.28
C PHE A 110 -16.76 -1.09 -6.40
N TRP A 111 -15.97 -0.07 -6.77
CA TRP A 111 -15.01 -0.16 -7.86
C TRP A 111 -13.97 -1.26 -7.60
N SER A 112 -13.45 -1.36 -6.38
CA SER A 112 -12.47 -2.42 -6.01
C SER A 112 -12.98 -3.85 -6.21
N GLN A 113 -14.29 -4.07 -6.17
CA GLN A 113 -14.91 -5.36 -6.43
C GLN A 113 -15.24 -5.55 -7.91
N PHE A 114 -15.75 -4.50 -8.56
CA PHE A 114 -16.21 -4.56 -9.94
C PHE A 114 -15.05 -4.48 -10.96
N GLU A 115 -13.93 -3.87 -10.60
CA GLU A 115 -12.73 -3.73 -11.44
C GLU A 115 -12.23 -5.09 -11.96
N LYS A 116 -12.29 -6.13 -11.12
CA LYS A 116 -11.92 -7.49 -11.54
C LYS A 116 -12.78 -8.04 -12.67
N ILE A 117 -14.06 -7.65 -12.73
CA ILE A 117 -14.99 -8.03 -13.79
C ILE A 117 -14.76 -7.16 -15.02
N HIS A 118 -14.47 -5.87 -14.81
CA HIS A 118 -14.15 -4.92 -15.88
C HIS A 118 -12.90 -5.34 -16.66
N ASP A 119 -11.83 -5.70 -15.94
CA ASP A 119 -10.52 -6.04 -16.49
C ASP A 119 -10.43 -7.48 -17.03
N ASP A 120 -11.41 -8.33 -16.71
CA ASP A 120 -11.45 -9.71 -17.21
C ASP A 120 -11.77 -9.73 -18.71
N SER A 121 -10.77 -10.04 -19.54
CA SER A 121 -10.93 -10.15 -20.99
C SER A 121 -11.68 -11.40 -21.45
N SER A 122 -11.98 -12.35 -20.55
CA SER A 122 -12.73 -13.56 -20.89
C SER A 122 -14.25 -13.36 -20.89
N ILE A 123 -14.73 -12.24 -20.32
CA ILE A 123 -16.14 -11.89 -20.26
C ILE A 123 -16.46 -10.92 -21.40
N GLU A 124 -17.52 -11.20 -22.16
CA GLU A 124 -17.97 -10.30 -23.24
C GLU A 124 -18.56 -9.01 -22.66
N ASP A 125 -18.40 -7.89 -23.37
CA ASP A 125 -18.90 -6.58 -22.94
C ASP A 125 -20.42 -6.58 -22.70
N SER A 126 -21.18 -7.39 -23.44
CA SER A 126 -22.63 -7.56 -23.21
C SER A 126 -22.92 -8.18 -21.83
N ASP A 127 -22.16 -9.22 -21.46
CA ASP A 127 -22.27 -9.86 -20.14
C ASP A 127 -21.78 -8.92 -19.03
N LYS A 128 -20.70 -8.17 -19.26
CA LYS A 128 -20.24 -7.14 -18.33
C LYS A 128 -21.28 -6.06 -18.09
N PHE A 129 -22.05 -5.66 -19.12
CA PHE A 129 -23.17 -4.74 -18.96
C PHE A 129 -24.24 -5.34 -18.04
N GLN A 130 -24.59 -6.61 -18.24
CA GLN A 130 -25.57 -7.29 -17.40
C GLN A 130 -25.10 -7.41 -15.95
N TYR A 131 -23.83 -7.73 -15.73
CA TYR A 131 -23.22 -7.70 -14.39
C TYR A 131 -23.25 -6.31 -13.78
N LEU A 132 -22.96 -5.27 -14.56
CA LEU A 132 -23.02 -3.88 -14.12
C LEU A 132 -24.44 -3.51 -13.64
N LEU A 133 -25.45 -3.86 -14.41
CA LEU A 133 -26.86 -3.71 -14.04
C LEU A 133 -27.17 -4.45 -12.73
N GLN A 134 -26.78 -5.73 -12.61
CA GLN A 134 -27.03 -6.52 -11.40
C GLN A 134 -26.31 -5.98 -10.16
N SER A 135 -25.15 -5.35 -10.37
CA SER A 135 -24.32 -4.76 -9.33
C SER A 135 -24.81 -3.38 -8.85
N THR A 136 -25.95 -2.90 -9.35
CA THR A 136 -26.57 -1.64 -8.88
C THR A 136 -27.94 -1.87 -8.25
N VAL A 137 -28.32 -0.96 -7.34
CA VAL A 137 -29.62 -0.98 -6.68
C VAL A 137 -30.68 -0.43 -7.64
N GLU A 138 -31.78 -1.14 -7.84
CA GLU A 138 -32.88 -0.68 -8.70
C GLU A 138 -33.45 0.66 -8.21
N GLY A 139 -33.75 1.58 -9.14
CA GLY A 139 -34.26 2.92 -8.82
C GLY A 139 -33.26 3.86 -8.15
N SER A 140 -31.98 3.47 -8.06
CA SER A 140 -30.92 4.29 -7.48
C SER A 140 -30.28 5.24 -8.51
N ARG A 141 -29.54 6.24 -8.03
CA ARG A 141 -28.84 7.20 -8.91
C ARG A 141 -27.82 6.51 -9.81
N ALA A 142 -27.14 5.48 -9.30
CA ALA A 142 -26.22 4.68 -10.11
C ALA A 142 -26.95 3.90 -11.21
N ARG A 143 -28.13 3.37 -10.90
CA ARG A 143 -28.95 2.61 -11.84
C ARG A 143 -29.48 3.47 -12.97
N GLU A 144 -30.01 4.65 -12.67
CA GLU A 144 -30.48 5.62 -13.67
C GLU A 144 -29.38 5.97 -14.68
N VAL A 145 -28.14 6.12 -14.20
CA VAL A 145 -26.97 6.40 -15.03
C VAL A 145 -26.68 5.25 -16.00
N ILE A 146 -26.76 4.00 -15.55
CA ILE A 146 -26.50 2.82 -16.39
C ILE A 146 -27.66 2.57 -17.37
N GLU A 147 -28.90 2.67 -16.90
CA GLU A 147 -30.11 2.47 -17.71
C GLU A 147 -30.33 3.55 -18.78
N SER A 148 -29.62 4.69 -18.67
CA SER A 148 -29.59 5.70 -19.73
C SER A 148 -28.97 5.21 -21.04
N PHE A 149 -28.27 4.08 -21.01
CA PHE A 149 -27.69 3.41 -22.18
C PHE A 149 -28.45 2.11 -22.49
N PRO A 150 -28.73 1.81 -23.78
CA PRO A 150 -29.23 0.50 -24.18
C PRO A 150 -28.26 -0.62 -23.74
N PRO A 151 -28.75 -1.69 -23.08
CA PRO A 151 -27.93 -2.78 -22.52
C PRO A 151 -27.37 -3.66 -23.64
N THR A 152 -26.30 -3.19 -24.24
CA THR A 152 -25.63 -3.80 -25.41
C THR A 152 -24.12 -3.71 -25.18
N GLY A 153 -23.36 -4.68 -25.70
CA GLY A 153 -21.91 -4.72 -25.54
C GLY A 153 -21.23 -3.42 -26.00
N ASP A 154 -21.62 -2.89 -27.15
CA ASP A 154 -21.07 -1.63 -27.70
C ASP A 154 -21.24 -0.41 -26.80
N ASN A 155 -22.23 -0.44 -25.89
CA ASN A 155 -22.51 0.65 -24.97
C ASN A 155 -21.92 0.43 -23.57
N TYR A 156 -21.41 -0.77 -23.26
CA TYR A 156 -20.79 -1.03 -21.97
C TYR A 156 -19.62 -0.08 -21.65
N PRO A 157 -18.66 0.14 -22.57
CA PRO A 157 -17.56 1.07 -22.32
C PRO A 157 -18.05 2.51 -22.03
N LYS A 158 -19.14 2.93 -22.68
CA LYS A 158 -19.73 4.26 -22.49
C LYS A 158 -20.44 4.37 -21.13
N ALA A 159 -21.20 3.34 -20.77
CA ALA A 159 -21.93 3.30 -19.50
C ALA A 159 -20.96 3.29 -18.30
N ILE A 160 -19.90 2.48 -18.37
CA ILE A 160 -18.92 2.40 -17.28
C ILE A 160 -18.08 3.67 -17.15
N ASP A 161 -17.70 4.30 -18.27
CA ASP A 161 -16.97 5.56 -18.27
C ASP A 161 -17.83 6.71 -17.71
N TYR A 162 -19.11 6.76 -18.09
CA TYR A 162 -20.04 7.74 -17.57
C TYR A 162 -20.30 7.54 -16.06
N LEU A 163 -20.38 6.29 -15.59
CA LEU A 163 -20.47 5.96 -14.17
C LEU A 163 -19.21 6.40 -13.39
N LYS A 164 -18.01 6.11 -13.92
CA LYS A 164 -16.73 6.57 -13.35
C LYS A 164 -16.65 8.10 -13.29
N THR A 165 -17.07 8.78 -14.35
CA THR A 165 -17.07 10.25 -14.39
C THR A 165 -18.00 10.85 -13.34
N ARG A 166 -19.17 10.22 -13.12
CA ARG A 166 -20.18 10.75 -12.20
C ARG A 166 -19.89 10.50 -10.73
N PHE A 167 -19.34 9.34 -10.39
CA PHE A 167 -19.16 8.90 -9.00
C PHE A 167 -17.70 8.66 -8.61
N GLY A 168 -16.83 8.39 -9.58
CA GLY A 168 -15.42 8.06 -9.37
C GLY A 168 -14.43 9.19 -9.57
N CYS A 169 -14.90 10.42 -9.81
CA CYS A 169 -14.02 11.58 -9.89
C CYS A 169 -13.27 11.77 -8.56
N ASN A 170 -11.92 11.76 -8.61
CA ASN A 170 -11.08 11.92 -7.42
C ASN A 170 -11.41 13.21 -6.66
N ASP A 171 -11.64 14.32 -7.38
CA ASP A 171 -11.99 15.61 -6.76
C ASP A 171 -13.29 15.52 -5.96
N LEU A 172 -14.30 14.81 -6.48
CA LEU A 172 -15.57 14.59 -5.78
C LEU A 172 -15.38 13.73 -4.52
N GLN A 173 -14.54 12.70 -4.60
CA GLN A 173 -14.24 11.86 -3.45
C GLN A 173 -13.51 12.64 -2.35
N VAL A 174 -12.50 13.45 -2.72
CA VAL A 174 -11.81 14.36 -1.80
C VAL A 174 -12.80 15.31 -1.14
N GLU A 175 -13.69 15.92 -1.92
CA GLU A 175 -14.70 16.85 -1.43
C GLU A 175 -15.61 16.19 -0.38
N VAL A 176 -16.03 14.94 -0.60
CA VAL A 176 -16.87 14.20 0.35
C VAL A 176 -16.17 13.97 1.68
N TYR A 177 -14.90 13.55 1.67
CA TYR A 177 -14.13 13.34 2.89
C TYR A 177 -13.82 14.66 3.61
N VAL A 178 -13.51 15.74 2.88
CA VAL A 178 -13.32 17.08 3.45
C VAL A 178 -14.62 17.60 4.07
N ARG A 179 -15.77 17.40 3.42
CA ARG A 179 -17.09 17.77 3.99
C ARG A 179 -17.39 16.99 5.26
N GLU A 180 -17.02 15.71 5.34
CA GLU A 180 -17.21 14.92 6.55
C GLU A 180 -16.30 15.40 7.68
N LEU A 181 -15.04 15.73 7.37
CA LEU A 181 -14.12 16.38 8.30
C LEU A 181 -14.72 17.70 8.83
N LEU A 182 -15.25 18.55 7.95
CA LEU A 182 -15.89 19.81 8.34
C LEU A 182 -17.13 19.58 9.23
N LYS A 183 -17.95 18.58 8.95
CA LYS A 183 -19.09 18.23 9.81
C LYS A 183 -18.63 17.84 11.21
N LEU A 184 -17.53 17.08 11.32
CA LEU A 184 -16.93 16.73 12.62
C LEU A 184 -16.45 18.00 13.34
N VAL A 185 -15.79 18.94 12.67
CA VAL A 185 -15.40 20.24 13.25
C VAL A 185 -16.61 20.97 13.81
N LEU A 186 -17.64 21.19 12.99
CA LEU A 186 -18.80 21.98 13.36
C LEU A 186 -19.62 21.34 14.49
N LYS A 187 -19.69 20.00 14.54
CA LYS A 187 -20.39 19.29 15.62
C LYS A 187 -19.67 19.48 16.96
N ASN A 188 -18.34 19.46 16.98
CA ASN A 188 -17.57 19.57 18.21
C ASN A 188 -17.39 21.02 18.68
N ALA A 189 -17.30 21.98 17.75
CA ALA A 189 -17.25 23.40 18.09
C ALA A 189 -18.53 23.92 18.78
N ASN A 190 -19.68 23.29 18.51
CA ASN A 190 -20.99 23.72 19.03
C ASN A 190 -21.54 22.88 20.19
N SER A 191 -20.82 21.84 20.64
CA SER A 191 -21.27 20.99 21.73
C SER A 191 -20.40 21.16 22.98
N ASN A 192 -21.03 21.19 24.15
CA ASN A 192 -20.32 21.12 25.43
C ASN A 192 -19.67 19.73 25.53
N PHE A 193 -18.42 19.63 25.07
CA PHE A 193 -17.73 18.38 24.81
C PHE A 193 -17.45 17.59 26.11
N CYS A 194 -17.98 16.37 26.22
CA CYS A 194 -17.60 15.44 27.27
C CYS A 194 -16.28 14.75 26.91
N THR A 195 -15.29 14.79 27.81
CA THR A 195 -13.95 14.19 27.66
C THR A 195 -13.96 12.72 27.22
N ASN A 196 -15.02 11.98 27.55
CA ASN A 196 -15.18 10.56 27.19
C ASN A 196 -15.34 10.31 25.68
N ASN A 197 -15.64 11.33 24.87
CA ASN A 197 -15.81 11.22 23.42
C ASN A 197 -14.54 11.56 22.62
N LEU A 198 -13.43 11.89 23.29
CA LEU A 198 -12.21 12.34 22.62
C LEU A 198 -11.54 11.22 21.80
N CYS A 199 -11.48 10.00 22.32
CA CYS A 199 -10.94 8.86 21.57
C CYS A 199 -11.75 8.60 20.30
N ALA A 200 -13.09 8.60 20.40
CA ALA A 200 -13.95 8.42 19.25
C ALA A 200 -13.78 9.56 18.22
N LEU A 201 -13.65 10.80 18.68
CA LEU A 201 -13.36 11.93 17.79
C LEU A 201 -12.04 11.73 17.04
N TYR A 202 -11.00 11.34 17.75
CA TYR A 202 -9.68 11.08 17.20
C TYR A 202 -9.73 9.97 16.13
N ASP A 203 -10.34 8.83 16.45
CA ASP A 203 -10.48 7.71 15.51
C ASP A 203 -11.21 8.14 14.22
N ASN A 204 -12.27 8.95 14.36
CA ASN A 204 -13.01 9.47 13.21
C ASN A 204 -12.17 10.46 12.37
N LEU A 205 -11.39 11.34 13.00
CA LEU A 205 -10.51 12.28 12.32
C LEU A 205 -9.40 11.54 11.57
N GLU A 206 -8.74 10.59 12.23
CA GLU A 206 -7.70 9.78 11.62
C GLU A 206 -8.25 8.93 10.47
N GLN A 207 -9.47 8.38 10.59
CA GLN A 207 -10.14 7.69 9.50
C GLN A 207 -10.33 8.59 8.27
N GLN A 208 -10.79 9.84 8.45
CA GLN A 208 -10.96 10.76 7.31
C GLN A 208 -9.61 11.14 6.69
N ILE A 209 -8.57 11.38 7.51
CA ILE A 209 -7.23 11.73 7.03
C ILE A 209 -6.62 10.58 6.22
N ARG A 210 -6.69 9.34 6.71
CA ARG A 210 -6.21 8.15 5.98
C ARG A 210 -6.94 7.94 4.64
N ALA A 211 -8.24 8.24 4.60
CA ALA A 211 -9.01 8.18 3.35
C ALA A 211 -8.52 9.24 2.34
N LEU A 212 -8.27 10.47 2.79
CA LEU A 212 -7.72 11.54 1.97
C LEU A 212 -6.31 11.20 1.44
N GLU A 213 -5.45 10.60 2.28
CA GLU A 213 -4.13 10.12 1.86
C GLU A 213 -4.20 9.06 0.75
N THR A 214 -5.15 8.12 0.87
CA THR A 214 -5.40 7.08 -0.16
C THR A 214 -5.81 7.70 -1.50
N LEU A 215 -6.48 8.84 -1.49
CA LEU A 215 -6.87 9.59 -2.69
C LEU A 215 -5.74 10.47 -3.25
N GLY A 216 -4.54 10.41 -2.68
CA GLY A 216 -3.39 11.19 -3.13
C GLY A 216 -3.38 12.64 -2.62
N VAL A 217 -4.24 12.99 -1.65
CA VAL A 217 -4.14 14.26 -0.93
C VAL A 217 -2.98 14.17 0.04
N THR A 218 -1.76 14.39 -0.46
CA THR A 218 -0.52 14.27 0.32
C THR A 218 -0.55 15.21 1.52
N THR A 219 -0.35 14.63 2.70
CA THR A 219 -0.29 15.32 4.01
C THR A 219 0.70 16.49 3.99
N ASP A 220 1.77 16.44 3.19
CA ASP A 220 2.73 17.55 3.10
C ASP A 220 2.15 18.84 2.49
N LYS A 221 1.28 18.71 1.49
CA LYS A 221 0.66 19.87 0.82
C LYS A 221 -0.65 20.28 1.49
N SER A 222 -1.37 19.32 2.09
CA SER A 222 -2.66 19.54 2.73
C SER A 222 -2.56 19.78 4.24
N ALA A 223 -1.44 19.47 4.91
CA ALA A 223 -1.31 19.66 6.36
C ALA A 223 -1.50 21.11 6.79
N ALA A 224 -1.11 22.08 5.95
CA ALA A 224 -1.36 23.49 6.22
C ALA A 224 -2.85 23.84 6.31
N LEU A 225 -3.71 23.09 5.60
CA LEU A 225 -5.17 23.20 5.67
C LEU A 225 -5.77 22.29 6.75
N LEU A 226 -5.28 21.05 6.85
CA LEU A 226 -5.81 20.04 7.77
C LEU A 226 -5.49 20.37 9.23
N TYR A 227 -4.34 20.97 9.54
CA TYR A 227 -3.96 21.30 10.91
C TYR A 227 -4.95 22.26 11.58
N PRO A 228 -5.29 23.44 11.03
CA PRO A 228 -6.30 24.33 11.63
C PRO A 228 -7.66 23.67 11.79
N LEU A 229 -8.04 22.81 10.84
CA LEU A 229 -9.28 22.03 10.86
C LEU A 229 -9.31 21.07 12.06
N VAL A 230 -8.27 20.26 12.23
CA VAL A 230 -8.15 19.30 13.34
C VAL A 230 -8.02 20.03 14.68
N GLU A 231 -7.24 21.11 14.73
CA GLU A 231 -7.10 21.94 15.95
C GLU A 231 -8.45 22.50 16.39
N SER A 232 -9.30 22.93 15.45
CA SER A 232 -10.65 23.44 15.73
C SER A 232 -11.64 22.36 16.20
N CYS A 233 -11.35 21.08 15.97
CA CYS A 233 -12.15 19.98 16.53
C CYS A 233 -11.85 19.71 18.01
N MET A 234 -10.68 20.13 18.49
CA MET A 234 -10.18 19.73 19.80
C MET A 234 -10.78 20.60 20.91
N PRO A 235 -11.11 20.01 22.08
CA PRO A 235 -11.55 20.79 23.24
C PRO A 235 -10.47 21.77 23.69
N GLU A 236 -10.90 22.96 24.10
CA GLU A 236 -10.00 24.03 24.53
C GLU A 236 -9.09 23.59 25.70
N ASP A 237 -9.60 22.76 26.61
CA ASP A 237 -8.82 22.23 27.72
C ASP A 237 -7.70 21.28 27.28
N PHE A 238 -7.93 20.50 26.22
CA PHE A 238 -6.88 19.67 25.61
C PHE A 238 -5.80 20.54 24.96
N LEU A 239 -6.21 21.55 24.20
CA LEU A 239 -5.28 22.50 23.56
C LEU A 239 -4.43 23.24 24.61
N ARG A 240 -5.05 23.70 25.70
CA ARG A 240 -4.34 24.36 26.82
C ARG A 240 -3.37 23.40 27.52
N ALA A 241 -3.79 22.16 27.80
CA ALA A 241 -2.93 21.14 28.40
C ALA A 241 -1.73 20.83 27.50
N ARG A 242 -1.97 20.75 26.20
CA ARG A 242 -0.95 20.50 25.17
C ARG A 242 0.00 21.68 25.00
N GLN A 243 -0.49 22.92 25.06
CA GLN A 243 0.36 24.12 25.03
C GLN A 243 1.27 24.20 26.26
N ARG A 244 0.80 23.70 27.42
CA ARG A 244 1.60 23.61 28.65
C ARG A 244 2.65 22.49 28.60
N SER A 245 2.39 21.39 27.90
CA SER A 245 3.34 20.27 27.76
C SER A 245 4.29 20.43 26.57
N SER A 246 3.92 21.22 25.57
CA SER A 246 4.68 21.43 24.34
C SER A 246 5.76 22.51 24.51
N ASN A 247 6.95 22.11 24.96
CA ASN A 247 8.19 22.90 24.84
C ASN A 247 8.88 22.68 23.47
N PHE A 248 8.14 22.55 22.37
CA PHE A 248 8.71 22.14 21.08
C PHE A 248 8.72 23.26 20.04
N ASP A 249 9.94 23.60 19.61
CA ASP A 249 10.27 24.33 18.38
C ASP A 249 9.80 23.49 17.17
N LEU A 250 8.49 23.50 16.94
CA LEU A 250 7.90 22.93 15.75
C LEU A 250 7.97 24.05 14.71
N GLY A 251 9.12 24.13 14.01
CA GLY A 251 9.32 25.02 12.88
C GLY A 251 8.17 24.91 11.86
N SER A 252 8.18 25.78 10.83
CA SER A 252 7.15 26.00 9.78
C SER A 252 6.53 24.76 9.08
N ASP A 253 6.94 23.55 9.43
CA ASP A 253 6.46 22.28 8.90
C ASP A 253 5.10 21.88 9.50
N SER A 254 4.03 22.24 8.80
CA SER A 254 2.64 21.92 9.15
C SER A 254 2.39 20.42 9.29
N LYS A 255 3.16 19.55 8.62
CA LYS A 255 2.99 18.10 8.69
C LYS A 255 3.39 17.58 10.06
N LYS A 256 4.57 17.99 10.55
CA LYS A 256 5.03 17.66 11.91
C LYS A 256 4.07 18.16 12.99
N ARG A 257 3.44 19.32 12.77
CA ARG A 257 2.41 19.86 13.66
C ARG A 257 1.16 18.97 13.70
N LEU A 258 0.67 18.55 12.54
CA LEU A 258 -0.47 17.65 12.42
C LEU A 258 -0.16 16.28 13.04
N ASP A 259 0.97 15.67 12.71
CA ASP A 259 1.40 14.38 13.25
C ASP A 259 1.56 14.43 14.76
N SER A 260 2.11 15.54 15.27
CA SER A 260 2.23 15.75 16.71
C SER A 260 0.86 15.89 17.36
N LEU A 261 -0.09 16.62 16.73
CA LEU A 261 -1.45 16.80 17.23
C LEU A 261 -2.21 15.47 17.29
N LEU A 262 -1.91 14.56 16.37
CA LEU A 262 -2.49 13.24 16.32
C LEU A 262 -1.80 12.22 17.26
N LYS A 263 -0.69 12.57 17.91
CA LYS A 263 -0.06 11.70 18.92
C LYS A 263 -0.71 11.91 20.28
N PHE A 264 -1.47 10.90 20.71
CA PHE A 264 -2.09 10.78 22.02
C PHE A 264 -1.20 10.03 23.01
#